data_AF-A0AAJ1JA78-F1
#
_entry.id   AF-A0AAJ1JA78-F1
#
_cell.length_a   1.000
_cell.length_b   1.000
_cell.length_c   1.000
_cell.angle_alpha   90.00
_cell.angle_beta   90.00
_cell.angle_gamma   90.00
#
_symmetry.space_group_name_H-M   'P 1'
#
loop_
_entity.id
_entity.type
_entity.pdbx_description
1 polymer ?
#
loop_
_entity_poly.entity_id
_entity_poly.type
_entity_poly.pdbx_seq_one_letter_code
_entity_poly.pdbx_strand_id
1 'polypeptide(L)' 'PKGTDFNKVSEREVNLVANRLNKRPRKTRSYKTPDELFKGMRTCLLR' A
#
# COMPACT_ATOMS: atom_id res chain seq x y z
N PRO A 1 17.83 -9.79 2.06
CA PRO A 1 16.74 -8.90 2.54
C PRO A 1 17.23 -7.45 2.73
N LYS A 2 16.33 -6.45 2.70
CA LYS A 2 16.65 -5.00 2.74
C LYS A 2 17.30 -4.48 4.06
N GLY A 3 17.71 -5.37 4.96
CA GLY A 3 18.50 -5.02 6.16
C GLY A 3 17.72 -4.43 7.34
N THR A 4 16.41 -4.22 7.21
CA THR A 4 15.57 -3.72 8.30
C THR A 4 15.01 -4.86 9.14
N ASP A 5 15.19 -4.79 10.45
CA ASP A 5 14.55 -5.68 11.42
C ASP A 5 13.18 -5.10 11.82
N PHE A 6 12.10 -5.80 11.45
CA PHE A 6 10.73 -5.35 11.69
C PHE A 6 10.31 -5.45 13.15
N ASN A 7 11.01 -6.22 13.99
CA ASN A 7 10.70 -6.28 15.43
C ASN A 7 10.95 -4.94 16.13
N LYS A 8 11.76 -4.07 15.53
CA LYS A 8 12.08 -2.72 16.04
C LYS A 8 11.12 -1.64 15.53
N VAL A 9 10.19 -1.98 14.65
CA VAL A 9 9.24 -1.03 14.04
C VAL A 9 7.88 -1.22 14.69
N SER A 10 7.29 -0.15 15.19
CA SER A 10 5.95 -0.20 15.77
C SER A 10 4.88 -0.38 14.70
N GLU A 11 3.77 -1.03 15.06
CA GLU A 11 2.61 -1.17 14.16
C GLU A 11 2.09 0.19 13.67
N ARG A 12 2.17 1.22 14.52
CA ARG A 12 1.76 2.58 14.16
C ARG A 12 2.59 3.13 12.99
N GLU A 13 3.90 2.92 13.02
CA GLU A 13 4.79 3.34 11.93
C GLU A 13 4.52 2.57 10.65
N VAL A 14 4.30 1.25 10.77
CA VAL A 14 3.91 0.41 9.63
C VAL A 14 2.61 0.94 9.00
N ASN A 15 1.59 1.19 9.82
CA ASN A 15 0.30 1.71 9.37
C ASN A 15 0.42 3.10 8.73
N LEU A 16 1.25 3.98 9.29
CA LEU A 16 1.52 5.30 8.72
C LEU A 16 2.14 5.19 7.32
N VAL A 17 3.15 4.33 7.16
CA VAL A 17 3.81 4.11 5.87
C VAL A 17 2.86 3.46 4.88
N ALA A 18 2.10 2.45 5.28
CA ALA A 18 1.10 1.79 4.44
C ALA A 18 0.07 2.80 3.91
N ASN A 19 -0.49 3.65 4.80
CA ASN A 19 -1.41 4.71 4.42
C ASN A 19 -0.79 5.69 3.42
N ARG A 20 0.46 6.09 3.62
CA ARG A 20 1.19 6.97 2.68
C ARG A 20 1.38 6.30 1.33
N LEU A 21 1.79 5.04 1.29
CA LEU A 21 2.02 4.30 0.06
C LEU A 21 0.73 4.08 -0.75
N ASN A 22 -0.37 3.79 -0.05
CA ASN A 22 -1.67 3.50 -0.65
C ASN A 22 -2.40 4.76 -1.15
N LYS A 23 -2.13 5.92 -0.53
CA LYS A 23 -2.66 7.22 -0.98
C LYS A 23 -1.76 7.94 -1.99
N ARG A 24 -0.62 7.36 -2.36
CA ARG A 24 0.34 8.02 -3.26
C ARG A 24 -0.08 7.87 -4.73
N PRO A 25 -0.29 8.97 -5.47
CA PRO A 25 -0.49 8.95 -6.92
C PRO A 25 0.63 8.22 -7.65
N ARG A 26 0.29 7.28 -8.54
CA ARG A 26 1.29 6.54 -9.33
C ARG A 26 1.27 6.99 -10.79
N LYS A 27 2.37 7.57 -11.27
CA LYS A 27 2.51 8.03 -12.67
C LYS A 27 2.17 6.93 -13.69
N THR A 28 2.56 5.68 -13.41
CA THR A 28 2.28 4.51 -14.26
C THR A 28 0.80 4.13 -14.32
N ARG A 29 -0.03 4.66 -13.42
CA ARG A 29 -1.48 4.42 -13.35
C ARG A 29 -2.27 5.71 -13.57
N SER A 30 -1.77 6.58 -14.46
CA SER A 30 -2.39 7.88 -14.76
C SER A 30 -2.62 8.72 -13.51
N TYR A 31 -1.66 8.67 -12.58
CA TYR A 31 -1.71 9.36 -11.28
C TYR A 31 -2.83 8.91 -10.33
N LYS A 32 -3.51 7.78 -10.59
CA LYS A 32 -4.40 7.16 -9.61
C LYS A 32 -3.63 6.58 -8.43
N THR A 33 -4.24 6.57 -7.26
CA THR A 33 -3.72 5.99 -6.03
C THR A 33 -4.09 4.50 -5.94
N PRO A 34 -3.28 3.67 -5.26
CA PRO A 34 -3.66 2.29 -4.99
C PRO A 34 -5.03 2.16 -4.30
N ASP A 35 -5.36 3.04 -3.35
CA ASP A 35 -6.66 3.04 -2.68
C ASP A 35 -7.82 3.19 -3.68
N GLU A 36 -7.73 4.14 -4.62
CA GLU A 36 -8.76 4.34 -5.67
C GLU A 36 -8.90 3.13 -6.59
N LEU A 37 -7.81 2.41 -6.84
CA LEU A 37 -7.81 1.24 -7.72
C LEU A 37 -8.38 0.01 -7.02
N PHE A 38 -8.06 -0.21 -5.75
CA PHE A 38 -8.27 -1.51 -5.11
C PHE A 38 -9.29 -1.52 -3.96
N LYS A 39 -9.57 -0.40 -3.26
CA LYS A 39 -10.46 -0.42 -2.07
C LYS A 39 -11.93 -0.75 -2.35
N GLY A 40 -12.36 -0.78 -3.61
CA GLY A 40 -13.73 -1.15 -4.02
C GLY A 40 -13.83 -2.43 -4.84
N MET A 41 -12.72 -3.08 -5.20
CA MET A 41 -12.76 -4.30 -6.01
C MET A 41 -12.75 -5.52 -5.11
N ARG A 42 -13.93 -6.12 -4.89
CA ARG A 42 -14.02 -7.56 -4.63
C ARG A 42 -13.43 -8.23 -5.87
N THR A 43 -12.16 -8.60 -5.80
CA THR A 43 -11.50 -9.25 -6.92
C THR A 43 -12.14 -10.61 -7.09
N CYS A 44 -13.03 -10.72 -8.08
CA CYS A 44 -13.37 -11.97 -8.76
C CYS A 44 -12.14 -12.53 -9.54
N LEU A 45 -10.92 -12.27 -9.06
CA LEU A 45 -9.64 -12.68 -9.63
C LEU A 45 -8.94 -13.71 -8.73
N LEU A 46 -9.72 -14.42 -7.90
CA LEU A 46 -9.45 -15.82 -7.61
C LEU A 46 -10.28 -16.61 -8.62
N ARG A 47 -9.67 -16.93 -9.76
CA ARG A 47 -10.13 -18.00 -10.65
C ARG A 47 -8.97 -18.94 -10.88
#